data_AF-A0A7S1BPP1-F1
#
_entry.id   AF-A0A7S1BPP1-F1
#
_cell.length_a   1.000
_cell.length_b   1.000
_cell.length_c   1.000
_cell.angle_alpha   90.00
_cell.angle_beta   90.00
_cell.angle_gamma   90.00
#
_symmetry.space_group_name_H-M   'P 1'
#
loop_
_entity.id
_entity.type
_entity.pdbx_description
1 polymer ?
#
loop_
_entity_poly.entity_id
_entity_poly.type
_entity_poly.pdbx_seq_one_letter_code
_entity_poly.pdbx_strand_id
1 'polypeptide(L)'
;GASPLGDRPFLDRLDLETGVNQRLWRCPAPTEGDLPIQNDPESPSEVGGRIPSSDERADVYETLVALLDDDDTILIGREGKTTPRNYHLASLTDSAAEIAVTAFPHPQPDLVGVTKELVRYARADGVALTANLYLPAN
;
A
#
# COMPACT_ATOMS: atom_id res chain seq x y z
N GLY A 1 5.02 12.33 4.46
CA GLY A 1 5.33 10.95 4.83
C GLY A 1 4.20 10.45 5.69
N ALA A 2 4.28 10.68 7.00
CA ALA A 2 3.18 10.40 7.91
C ALA A 2 2.04 11.42 7.75
N SER A 3 0.81 10.92 7.63
CA SER A 3 -0.42 11.71 7.80
C SER A 3 -1.36 10.98 8.78
N PRO A 4 -2.47 11.61 9.21
CA PRO A 4 -3.50 10.90 9.98
C PRO A 4 -4.06 9.65 9.27
N LEU A 5 -3.86 9.55 7.95
CA LEU A 5 -4.25 8.42 7.10
C LEU A 5 -3.11 7.41 6.89
N GLY A 6 -2.06 7.46 7.71
CA GLY A 6 -0.91 6.56 7.66
C GLY A 6 0.29 7.10 6.86
N ASP A 7 1.27 6.23 6.66
CA ASP A 7 2.46 6.55 5.87
C ASP A 7 2.12 6.60 4.38
N ARG A 8 2.19 7.81 3.82
CA ARG A 8 1.95 8.11 2.41
C ARG A 8 3.18 8.80 1.81
N PRO A 9 4.19 8.03 1.38
CA PRO A 9 5.31 8.53 0.61
C PRO A 9 4.85 9.30 -0.63
N PHE A 10 5.69 10.23 -1.08
CA PHE A 10 5.41 11.03 -2.26
C PHE A 10 6.66 11.55 -2.93
N LEU A 11 6.49 12.02 -4.18
CA LEU A 11 7.49 12.71 -4.96
C LEU A 11 6.93 14.07 -5.40
N ASP A 12 7.63 15.14 -5.02
CA ASP A 12 7.36 16.50 -5.46
C ASP A 12 8.52 17.02 -6.31
N ARG A 13 8.18 17.82 -7.32
CA ARG A 13 9.12 18.67 -8.05
C ARG A 13 9.05 20.09 -7.48
N LEU A 14 10.17 20.59 -6.99
CA LEU A 14 10.32 21.97 -6.54
C LEU A 14 10.90 22.83 -7.67
N ASP A 15 10.19 23.88 -8.05
CA ASP A 15 10.72 24.95 -8.87
C ASP A 15 11.57 25.88 -7.98
N LEU A 16 12.87 25.99 -8.26
CA LEU A 16 13.81 26.71 -7.41
C LEU A 16 13.72 28.24 -7.55
N GLU A 17 13.16 28.75 -8.65
CA GLU A 17 13.03 30.19 -8.88
C GLU A 17 11.80 30.74 -8.16
N THR A 18 10.69 30.01 -8.25
CA THR A 18 9.39 30.40 -7.71
C THR A 18 9.13 29.84 -6.31
N GLY A 19 9.84 28.78 -5.92
CA GLY A 19 9.59 28.04 -4.68
C GLY A 19 8.33 27.17 -4.71
N VAL A 20 7.70 27.00 -5.88
CA VAL A 20 6.44 26.26 -6.04
C VAL A 20 6.72 24.76 -6.14
N ASN A 21 5.94 23.96 -5.41
CA ASN A 21 5.96 22.50 -5.50
C ASN A 21 4.86 21.97 -6.41
N GLN A 22 5.19 20.99 -7.24
CA GLN A 22 4.27 20.19 -8.02
C GLN A 22 4.33 18.72 -7.59
N ARG A 23 3.18 18.11 -7.34
CA ARG A 23 3.07 16.69 -6.97
C ARG A 23 3.21 15.81 -8.20
N LEU A 24 4.27 15.00 -8.25
CA LEU A 24 4.46 14.04 -9.36
C LEU A 24 3.86 12.68 -9.06
N TRP A 25 3.94 12.24 -7.79
CA TRP A 25 3.44 10.94 -7.36
C TRP A 25 3.11 10.93 -5.87
N ARG A 26 2.14 10.12 -5.45
CA ARG A 26 1.80 9.86 -4.04
C ARG A 26 1.29 8.42 -3.88
N CYS A 27 1.70 7.75 -2.82
CA CYS A 27 1.09 6.49 -2.41
C CYS A 27 -0.43 6.70 -2.10
N PRO A 28 -1.31 5.81 -2.58
CA PRO A 28 -2.72 5.81 -2.18
C PRO A 28 -2.84 5.66 -0.66
N ALA A 29 -3.94 6.15 -0.09
CA ALA A 29 -4.24 5.87 1.31
C ALA A 29 -4.71 4.41 1.42
N PRO A 30 -4.27 3.65 2.45
CA PRO A 30 -4.85 2.34 2.71
C PRO A 30 -6.33 2.49 3.07
N THR A 31 -7.16 1.55 2.61
CA THR A 31 -8.57 1.50 2.98
C THR A 31 -8.69 0.92 4.39
N GLU A 32 -9.05 1.74 5.37
CA GLU A 32 -9.34 1.29 6.74
C GLU A 32 -10.84 1.00 6.90
N GLY A 33 -11.27 -0.24 6.59
CA GLY A 33 -12.67 -0.68 6.72
C GLY A 33 -13.63 -0.09 5.67
N ASP A 34 -14.93 -0.03 5.99
CA ASP A 34 -15.99 0.55 5.14
C ASP A 34 -16.07 2.09 5.25
N LEU A 35 -15.07 2.75 5.83
CA LEU A 35 -15.07 4.20 5.89
C LEU A 35 -14.71 4.73 4.50
N PRO A 36 -15.64 5.39 3.79
CA PRO A 36 -15.26 6.06 2.56
C PRO A 36 -14.15 7.05 2.89
N ILE A 37 -13.18 7.18 2.00
CA ILE A 37 -12.38 8.38 1.88
C ILE A 37 -13.36 9.56 1.79
N GLN A 38 -13.76 10.10 2.94
CA GLN A 38 -14.49 11.37 2.97
C GLN A 38 -13.59 12.33 2.22
N ASN A 39 -14.11 12.96 1.18
CA ASN A 39 -13.47 14.03 0.42
C ASN A 39 -12.80 14.99 1.41
N ASP A 40 -11.53 14.73 1.68
CA ASP A 40 -10.76 15.46 2.67
C ASP A 40 -10.33 16.75 1.98
N PRO A 41 -10.82 17.92 2.42
CA PRO A 41 -10.48 19.19 1.79
C PRO A 41 -9.00 19.57 1.99
N GLU A 42 -8.27 18.92 2.91
CA GLU A 42 -6.82 19.02 3.05
C GLU A 42 -6.05 17.97 2.24
N SER A 43 -6.75 17.00 1.62
CA SER A 43 -6.12 16.17 0.59
C SER A 43 -5.78 17.13 -0.54
N PRO A 44 -4.47 17.41 -0.76
CA PRO A 44 -4.09 18.47 -1.67
C PRO A 44 -4.72 18.18 -3.03
N SER A 45 -5.38 19.19 -3.60
CA SER A 45 -5.82 19.13 -4.98
C SER A 45 -4.64 18.70 -5.82
N GLU A 46 -4.87 17.61 -6.53
CA GLU A 46 -3.84 16.77 -7.07
C GLU A 46 -3.22 17.42 -8.32
N VAL A 47 -2.12 18.14 -8.15
CA VAL A 47 -1.49 18.89 -9.26
C VAL A 47 -0.47 18.02 -10.01
N GLY A 48 -0.89 17.45 -11.14
CA GLY A 48 -0.03 17.32 -12.33
C GLY A 48 0.98 16.16 -12.39
N GLY A 49 0.59 14.94 -12.05
CA GLY A 49 1.36 13.71 -12.27
C GLY A 49 0.59 12.54 -11.68
N ARG A 50 0.52 11.41 -12.39
CA ARG A 50 -0.45 10.31 -12.17
C ARG A 50 -0.76 10.05 -10.70
N ILE A 51 -2.06 10.01 -10.39
CA ILE A 51 -2.56 9.43 -9.17
C ILE A 51 -3.36 8.19 -9.55
N PRO A 52 -2.88 6.99 -9.18
CA PRO A 52 -3.69 5.80 -9.33
C PRO A 52 -4.96 5.99 -8.51
N SER A 53 -6.11 5.59 -9.07
CA SER A 53 -7.36 5.70 -8.32
C SER A 53 -7.28 4.84 -7.05
N SER A 54 -7.96 5.27 -5.99
CA SER A 54 -8.00 4.54 -4.72
C SER A 54 -8.44 3.09 -4.88
N ASP A 55 -9.27 2.81 -5.90
CA ASP A 55 -9.79 1.47 -6.19
C ASP A 55 -8.75 0.57 -6.89
N GLU A 56 -7.89 1.14 -7.74
CA GLU A 56 -6.82 0.40 -8.44
C GLU A 56 -5.71 -0.09 -7.50
N ARG A 57 -5.59 0.55 -6.32
CA ARG A 57 -4.52 0.29 -5.36
C ARG A 57 -5.03 0.22 -3.91
N ALA A 58 -6.28 -0.20 -3.73
CA ALA A 58 -6.81 -0.50 -2.40
C ALA A 58 -5.95 -1.60 -1.74
N ASP A 59 -5.63 -1.44 -0.46
CA ASP A 59 -4.91 -2.43 0.36
C ASP A 59 -3.46 -2.75 -0.04
N VAL A 60 -2.80 -1.88 -0.81
CA VAL A 60 -1.35 -1.95 -1.03
C VAL A 60 -0.61 -0.78 -0.40
N TYR A 61 0.59 -1.06 0.09
CA TYR A 61 1.57 -0.08 0.54
C TYR A 61 2.63 0.09 -0.53
N GLU A 62 2.89 1.33 -0.91
CA GLU A 62 3.89 1.67 -1.92
C GLU A 62 4.98 2.58 -1.37
N THR A 63 6.21 2.33 -1.80
CA THR A 63 7.36 3.18 -1.49
C THR A 63 8.07 3.60 -2.77
N LEU A 64 8.55 4.84 -2.80
CA LEU A 64 9.46 5.29 -3.85
C LEU A 64 10.84 4.72 -3.57
N VAL A 65 11.35 3.91 -4.48
CA VAL A 65 12.69 3.30 -4.36
C VAL A 65 13.72 4.17 -5.08
N ALA A 66 13.40 4.59 -6.31
CA ALA A 66 14.27 5.44 -7.12
C ALA A 66 13.49 6.23 -8.17
N LEU A 67 14.05 7.36 -8.59
CA LEU A 67 13.75 8.04 -9.85
C LEU A 67 14.87 7.69 -10.83
N LEU A 68 14.53 7.33 -12.07
CA LEU A 68 15.50 7.02 -13.11
C LEU A 68 16.01 8.31 -13.77
N ASP A 69 17.05 8.17 -14.59
CA ASP A 69 17.77 9.28 -15.23
C ASP A 69 16.99 9.98 -16.35
N ASP A 70 15.85 9.42 -16.77
CA ASP A 70 14.93 10.02 -17.74
C ASP A 70 13.97 11.05 -17.12
N ASP A 71 14.05 11.28 -15.79
CA ASP A 71 13.20 12.17 -15.01
C ASP A 71 11.68 11.87 -15.09
N ASP A 72 11.30 10.71 -15.65
CA ASP A 72 9.90 10.30 -15.85
C ASP A 72 9.61 8.91 -15.26
N THR A 73 10.59 8.01 -15.23
CA THR A 73 10.37 6.65 -14.74
C THR A 73 10.75 6.53 -13.26
N ILE A 74 9.85 5.97 -12.45
CA ILE A 74 10.10 5.65 -11.05
C ILE A 74 10.09 4.15 -10.79
N LEU A 75 10.98 3.70 -9.91
CA LEU A 75 10.94 2.37 -9.32
C LEU A 75 10.14 2.43 -8.02
N ILE A 76 9.07 1.65 -7.95
CA ILE A 76 8.17 1.55 -6.80
C ILE A 76 8.33 0.17 -6.18
N GLY A 77 8.44 0.11 -4.85
CA GLY A 77 8.24 -1.12 -4.09
C GLY A 77 6.79 -1.19 -3.65
N ARG A 78 6.09 -2.28 -3.99
CA ARG A 78 4.68 -2.51 -3.64
C ARG A 78 4.53 -3.79 -2.84
N GLU A 79 3.86 -3.71 -1.70
CA GLU A 79 3.48 -4.85 -0.87
C GLU A 79 2.02 -4.73 -0.44
N GLY A 80 1.39 -5.83 -0.06
CA GLY A 80 0.02 -5.84 0.44
C GLY A 80 -0.06 -6.51 1.80
N LYS A 81 -1.26 -6.53 2.39
CA LYS A 81 -1.52 -7.24 3.67
C LYS A 81 -1.11 -8.72 3.62
N THR A 82 -1.20 -9.35 2.45
CA THR A 82 -0.96 -10.79 2.24
C THR A 82 0.00 -11.09 1.08
N THR A 83 0.60 -10.06 0.48
CA THR A 83 1.53 -10.21 -0.64
C THR A 83 2.89 -9.62 -0.29
N PRO A 84 3.99 -10.33 -0.60
CA PRO A 84 5.32 -9.82 -0.31
C PRO A 84 5.64 -8.63 -1.23
N ARG A 85 6.66 -7.86 -0.85
CA ARG A 85 7.17 -6.76 -1.64
C ARG A 85 7.65 -7.21 -3.02
N ASN A 86 7.13 -6.57 -4.05
CA ASN A 86 7.58 -6.66 -5.43
C ASN A 86 7.88 -5.26 -5.98
N TYR A 87 8.66 -5.21 -7.06
CA TYR A 87 9.12 -3.96 -7.65
C TYR A 87 8.50 -3.72 -9.02
N HIS A 88 8.12 -2.47 -9.26
CA HIS A 88 7.46 -2.03 -10.48
C HIS A 88 8.14 -0.77 -11.01
N LEU A 89 8.33 -0.68 -12.32
CA LEU A 89 8.62 0.59 -13.00
C LEU A 89 7.30 1.23 -13.39
N ALA A 90 7.16 2.53 -13.16
CA ALA A 90 6.00 3.31 -13.56
C ALA A 90 6.45 4.65 -14.15
N SER A 91 5.80 5.10 -15.22
CA SER A 91 5.98 6.47 -15.73
C SER A 91 5.16 7.48 -14.91
N LEU A 92 5.72 8.66 -14.69
CA LEU A 92 5.09 9.80 -14.02
C LEU A 92 4.11 10.53 -14.97
N THR A 93 4.37 10.47 -16.29
CA THR A 93 3.57 11.14 -17.32
C THR A 93 2.60 10.22 -18.07
N ASP A 94 2.99 8.97 -18.36
CA ASP A 94 2.10 7.95 -18.94
C ASP A 94 1.65 6.94 -17.90
N SER A 95 0.38 7.07 -17.54
CA SER A 95 -0.19 6.31 -16.48
C SER A 95 -0.46 4.84 -16.83
N ALA A 96 -0.60 4.51 -18.11
CA ALA A 96 -0.77 3.13 -18.55
C ALA A 96 0.57 2.36 -18.58
N ALA A 97 1.70 3.07 -18.52
CA ALA A 97 3.04 2.49 -18.59
C ALA A 97 3.53 2.06 -17.21
N GLU A 98 3.11 0.85 -16.79
CA GLU A 98 3.62 0.19 -15.58
C GLU A 98 4.10 -1.23 -15.92
N ILE A 99 5.30 -1.59 -15.44
CA ILE A 99 5.94 -2.88 -15.71
C ILE A 99 6.39 -3.51 -14.40
N ALA A 100 5.97 -4.76 -14.16
CA ALA A 100 6.49 -5.55 -13.05
C ALA A 100 7.94 -5.98 -13.34
N VAL A 101 8.87 -5.63 -12.45
CA VAL A 101 10.29 -5.99 -12.53
C VAL A 101 10.55 -7.31 -11.84
N THR A 102 9.80 -7.60 -10.76
CA THR A 102 9.95 -8.83 -9.98
C THR A 102 8.61 -9.53 -9.77
N ALA A 103 8.69 -10.82 -9.47
CA ALA A 103 7.55 -11.66 -9.09
C ALA A 103 7.96 -12.64 -7.97
N PHE A 104 8.40 -12.09 -6.84
CA PHE A 104 8.77 -12.89 -5.67
C PHE A 104 7.53 -13.58 -5.09
N PRO A 105 7.57 -14.91 -4.93
CA PRO A 105 6.47 -15.65 -4.31
C PRO A 105 6.39 -15.33 -2.81
N HIS A 106 5.22 -15.56 -2.22
CA HIS A 106 5.05 -15.47 -0.78
C HIS A 106 6.05 -16.43 -0.08
N PRO A 107 6.81 -15.98 0.93
CA PRO A 107 7.83 -16.81 1.59
C PRO A 107 7.24 -18.01 2.33
N GLN A 108 5.95 -17.95 2.65
CA GLN A 108 5.22 -19.01 3.33
C GLN A 108 3.86 -19.24 2.64
N PRO A 109 3.85 -19.86 1.45
CA PRO A 109 2.64 -19.96 0.62
C PRO A 109 1.53 -20.73 1.32
N ASP A 110 1.87 -21.73 2.14
CA ASP A 110 0.91 -22.56 2.87
C ASP A 110 0.13 -21.80 3.97
N LEU A 111 0.58 -20.61 4.36
CA LEU A 111 -0.14 -19.76 5.31
C LEU A 111 -1.07 -18.74 4.64
N VAL A 112 -1.03 -18.61 3.32
CA VAL A 112 -1.92 -17.69 2.61
C VAL A 112 -3.37 -18.16 2.81
N GLY A 113 -4.22 -17.27 3.31
CA GLY A 113 -5.64 -17.56 3.57
C GLY A 113 -5.93 -18.31 4.87
N VAL A 114 -4.92 -18.67 5.67
CA VAL A 114 -5.13 -19.26 7.00
C VAL A 114 -5.84 -18.25 7.91
N THR A 115 -6.97 -18.65 8.49
CA THR A 115 -7.72 -17.80 9.43
C THR A 115 -7.43 -18.21 10.87
N LYS A 116 -7.56 -17.25 11.79
CA LYS A 116 -7.31 -17.45 13.23
C LYS A 116 -8.57 -17.15 14.01
N GLU A 117 -9.02 -18.11 14.82
CA GLU A 117 -10.17 -17.98 15.70
C GLU A 117 -9.76 -18.13 17.16
N LEU A 118 -10.25 -17.25 18.04
CA LEU A 118 -10.04 -17.38 19.49
C LEU A 118 -11.12 -18.29 20.07
N VAL A 119 -10.74 -19.50 20.46
CA VAL A 119 -11.66 -20.44 21.11
C VAL A 119 -11.57 -20.34 22.63
N ARG A 120 -12.71 -20.49 23.31
CA ARG A 120 -12.85 -20.51 24.77
C ARG A 120 -13.39 -21.87 25.18
N TYR A 121 -12.74 -22.55 26.12
CA TYR A 121 -13.16 -23.87 26.59
C TYR A 121 -12.82 -24.07 28.06
N ALA A 122 -13.52 -25.01 28.71
CA ALA A 122 -13.21 -25.41 30.08
C ALA A 122 -12.34 -26.68 30.06
N ARG A 123 -11.25 -26.68 30.83
CA ARG A 123 -10.47 -27.89 31.09
C ARG A 123 -11.21 -28.79 32.08
N ALA A 124 -10.86 -30.08 32.11
CA ALA A 124 -11.51 -31.09 32.96
C ALA A 124 -11.56 -30.74 34.47
N ASP A 125 -10.67 -29.86 34.94
CA ASP A 125 -10.62 -29.35 36.31
C ASP A 125 -11.43 -28.04 36.53
N GLY A 126 -12.23 -27.63 35.54
CA GLY A 126 -13.11 -26.44 35.61
C GLY A 126 -12.41 -25.11 35.30
N VAL A 127 -11.10 -25.13 35.00
CA VAL A 127 -10.37 -23.91 34.64
C VAL A 127 -10.77 -23.46 33.22
N ALA A 128 -11.20 -22.20 33.10
CA ALA A 128 -11.48 -21.57 31.81
C ALA A 128 -10.18 -21.24 31.08
N LEU A 129 -10.04 -21.69 29.83
CA LEU A 129 -8.88 -21.48 28.98
C LEU A 129 -9.28 -20.86 27.65
N THR A 130 -8.29 -20.23 27.02
CA THR A 130 -8.36 -19.75 25.64
C THR A 130 -7.27 -20.38 24.79
N ALA A 131 -7.54 -20.58 23.51
CA ALA A 131 -6.54 -20.97 22.51
C ALA A 131 -6.80 -20.28 21.18
N ASN A 132 -5.76 -20.12 20.37
CA ASN A 132 -5.92 -19.75 18.96
C ASN A 132 -6.08 -21.04 18.14
N LEU A 133 -7.18 -21.15 17.41
CA LEU A 133 -7.41 -22.18 16.41
C LEU A 133 -7.05 -21.58 15.05
N TYR A 134 -6.13 -22.22 14.34
CA TYR A 134 -5.76 -21.83 12.98
C TYR A 134 -6.46 -22.78 12.00
N LEU A 135 -7.23 -22.22 11.08
CA LEU A 135 -7.97 -22.97 10.07
C LEU A 135 -7.26 -22.84 8.72
N PRO A 136 -7.18 -23.92 7.92
CA PRO A 136 -6.65 -23.84 6.56
C PRO A 136 -7.50 -22.88 5.70
N ALA A 137 -6.89 -22.36 4.63
CA ALA A 137 -7.64 -21.61 3.62
C ALA A 137 -8.73 -22.50 3.00
N ASN A 138 -9.95 -21.96 2.87
CA ASN A 138 -11.10 -22.63 2.25
C ASN A 138 -11.12 -22.47 0.73
#